data_AF-A0A5C5E8F3-F1
#
_entry.id   AF-A0A5C5E8F3-F1
#
_cell.length_a   1.000
_cell.length_b   1.000
_cell.length_c   1.000
_cell.angle_alpha   90.00
_cell.angle_beta   90.00
_cell.angle_gamma   90.00
#
_symmetry.space_group_name_H-M   'P 1'
#
loop_
_entity.id
_entity.type
_entity.pdbx_description
1 polymer ?
#
loop_
_entity_poly.entity_id
_entity_poly.type
_entity_poly.pdbx_seq_one_letter_code
_entity_poly.pdbx_strand_id
1 'polypeptide(L)'
;MTEYEKIKKIEASVGGYFGGYYQVEVDLENNLVSWTHGGEGELEETVHRNIRLATVKKFLEQLETLDLLNWEAEYIDMSILDGTQWHIEIVMDSHTIAKHGSNCYPEQWGKFRQAISEITGKPFR
;
A
#
# COMPACT_ATOMS: atom_id res chain seq x y z
N MET A 1 -21.15 -6.11 8.98
CA MET A 1 -19.74 -6.22 8.57
C MET A 1 -19.52 -5.24 7.45
N THR A 2 -18.51 -4.38 7.58
CA THR A 2 -18.15 -3.45 6.49
C THR A 2 -17.45 -4.24 5.37
N GLU A 3 -17.37 -3.68 4.17
CA GLU A 3 -16.68 -4.36 3.07
C GLU A 3 -15.18 -4.52 3.36
N TYR A 4 -14.60 -3.59 4.12
CA TYR A 4 -13.21 -3.60 4.56
C TYR A 4 -12.88 -4.77 5.50
N GLU A 5 -13.85 -5.28 6.28
CA GLU A 5 -13.64 -6.46 7.12
C GLU A 5 -13.45 -7.76 6.30
N LYS A 6 -13.72 -7.74 4.99
CA LYS A 6 -13.49 -8.87 4.07
C LYS A 6 -12.11 -8.83 3.40
N ILE A 7 -11.30 -7.80 3.69
CA ILE A 7 -9.93 -7.71 3.19
C ILE A 7 -9.08 -8.71 3.96
N LYS A 8 -8.41 -9.59 3.23
CA LYS A 8 -7.48 -10.58 3.77
C LYS A 8 -6.05 -10.06 3.78
N LYS A 9 -5.68 -9.39 2.70
CA LYS A 9 -4.31 -8.94 2.47
C LYS A 9 -4.28 -7.68 1.62
N ILE A 10 -3.30 -6.83 1.86
CA ILE A 10 -3.00 -5.66 1.04
C ILE A 10 -1.54 -5.70 0.65
N GLU A 11 -1.29 -5.60 -0.64
CA GLU A 11 0.04 -5.38 -1.21
C GLU A 11 0.08 -3.97 -1.77
N ALA A 12 1.12 -3.22 -1.43
CA ALA A 12 1.31 -1.88 -1.92
C ALA A 12 2.76 -1.67 -2.31
N SER A 13 2.99 -1.06 -3.47
CA SER A 13 4.33 -0.66 -3.90
C SER A 13 4.33 0.74 -4.47
N VAL A 14 5.45 1.43 -4.29
CA VAL A 14 5.73 2.73 -4.90
C VAL A 14 7.22 2.83 -5.15
N GLY A 15 7.60 3.35 -6.31
CA GLY A 15 9.00 3.50 -6.64
C GLY A 15 9.21 4.06 -8.04
N GLY A 16 10.45 4.42 -8.33
CA GLY A 16 10.86 4.93 -9.62
C GLY A 16 12.31 4.57 -9.89
N TYR A 17 12.71 4.61 -11.15
CA TYR A 17 14.02 4.11 -11.59
C TYR A 17 15.22 4.69 -10.81
N PHE A 18 15.15 5.97 -10.44
CA PHE A 18 16.24 6.67 -9.77
C PHE A 18 16.14 6.74 -8.24
N GLY A 19 14.96 6.52 -7.66
CA GLY A 19 14.68 6.77 -6.23
C GLY A 19 14.38 5.50 -5.41
N GLY A 20 14.68 4.33 -5.99
CA GLY A 20 14.37 3.05 -5.39
C GLY A 20 12.87 2.76 -5.31
N TYR A 21 12.53 1.77 -4.49
CA TYR A 21 11.15 1.33 -4.30
C TYR A 21 10.88 0.96 -2.86
N TYR A 22 9.61 1.01 -2.49
CA TYR A 22 9.05 0.46 -1.28
C TYR A 22 7.99 -0.55 -1.68
N GLN A 23 7.98 -1.70 -1.01
CA GLN A 23 6.95 -2.71 -1.13
C GLN A 23 6.50 -3.12 0.26
N VAL A 24 5.20 -3.23 0.44
CA VAL A 24 4.58 -3.61 1.71
C VAL A 24 3.57 -4.70 1.45
N GLU A 25 3.58 -5.69 2.35
CA GLU A 25 2.53 -6.68 2.48
C GLU A 25 1.92 -6.57 3.86
N VAL A 26 0.60 -6.41 3.94
CA VAL A 26 -0.16 -6.48 5.18
C VAL A 26 -1.08 -7.69 5.09
N ASP A 27 -0.70 -8.78 5.73
CA ASP A 27 -1.50 -10.00 5.90
C ASP A 27 -2.36 -9.86 7.17
N LEU A 28 -3.65 -9.58 6.97
CA LEU A 28 -4.61 -9.34 8.04
C LEU A 28 -5.13 -10.65 8.64
N GLU A 29 -5.05 -11.77 7.91
CA GLU A 29 -5.43 -13.09 8.41
C GLU A 29 -4.42 -13.58 9.46
N ASN A 30 -3.13 -13.39 9.17
CA ASN A 30 -2.04 -13.81 10.04
C ASN A 30 -1.49 -12.70 10.94
N ASN A 31 -2.00 -11.47 10.81
CA ASN A 31 -1.51 -10.27 11.52
C ASN A 31 -0.01 -10.04 11.32
N LEU A 32 0.47 -10.25 10.09
CA LEU A 32 1.86 -10.12 9.71
C LEU A 32 2.02 -8.97 8.72
N VAL A 33 3.07 -8.19 8.89
CA VAL A 33 3.45 -7.14 7.94
C VAL A 33 4.86 -7.40 7.45
N SER A 34 5.06 -7.35 6.14
CA SER A 34 6.37 -7.24 5.52
C SER A 34 6.56 -5.84 4.95
N TRP A 35 7.79 -5.34 5.04
CA TRP A 35 8.21 -4.11 4.41
C TRP A 35 9.56 -4.36 3.76
N THR A 36 9.66 -3.99 2.49
CA THR A 36 10.85 -4.14 1.67
C THR A 36 11.20 -2.79 1.05
N HIS A 37 12.48 -2.46 1.05
CA HIS A 37 13.01 -1.29 0.36
C HIS A 37 14.33 -1.64 -0.33
N GLY A 38 14.52 -1.11 -1.53
CA GLY A 38 15.77 -1.26 -2.27
C GLY A 38 15.89 -0.24 -3.41
N GLY A 39 17.04 -0.26 -4.07
CA GLY A 39 17.39 0.68 -5.14
C GLY A 39 18.39 1.75 -4.69
N GLU A 40 18.62 2.77 -5.50
CA GLU A 40 19.55 3.89 -5.21
C GLU A 40 21.01 3.47 -4.91
N GLY A 41 21.41 2.26 -5.29
CA GLY A 41 22.72 1.69 -4.96
C GLY A 41 22.81 1.07 -3.56
N GLU A 42 21.70 1.01 -2.82
CA GLU A 42 21.57 0.32 -1.54
C GLU A 42 21.16 -1.15 -1.74
N LEU A 43 21.54 -2.00 -0.78
CA LEU A 43 21.09 -3.39 -0.73
C LEU A 43 19.62 -3.43 -0.29
N GLU A 44 18.87 -4.37 -0.85
CA GLU A 44 17.49 -4.60 -0.43
C GLU A 44 17.41 -4.97 1.06
N GLU A 45 16.62 -4.21 1.83
CA GLU A 45 16.24 -4.52 3.21
C GLU A 45 14.81 -5.06 3.20
N THR A 46 14.59 -6.24 3.78
CA THR A 46 13.26 -6.75 4.09
C THR A 46 13.12 -6.97 5.59
N VAL A 47 12.05 -6.44 6.18
CA VAL A 47 11.70 -6.64 7.59
C VAL A 47 10.30 -7.24 7.72
N HIS A 48 10.12 -8.06 8.75
CA HIS A 48 8.83 -8.64 9.10
C HIS A 48 8.46 -8.25 10.54
N ARG A 49 7.18 -8.00 10.79
CA ARG A 49 6.68 -7.79 12.15
C ARG A 49 5.26 -8.32 12.32
N ASN A 50 4.99 -8.86 13.50
CA ASN A 50 3.62 -9.16 13.93
C ASN A 50 2.95 -7.89 14.45
N ILE A 51 1.66 -7.74 14.18
CA ILE A 51 0.84 -6.64 14.66
C ILE A 51 -0.31 -7.16 15.54
N ARG A 52 -0.85 -6.28 16.39
CA ARG A 52 -1.97 -6.64 17.27
C ARG A 52 -3.29 -6.51 16.49
N LEU A 53 -4.30 -7.27 16.89
CA LEU A 53 -5.67 -7.15 16.35
C LEU A 53 -6.22 -5.71 16.43
N ALA A 54 -5.90 -4.98 17.51
CA ALA A 54 -6.29 -3.58 17.65
C ALA A 54 -5.64 -2.67 16.58
N THR A 55 -4.40 -2.98 16.17
CA THR A 55 -3.69 -2.28 15.09
C THR A 55 -4.34 -2.60 13.74
N VAL A 56 -4.68 -3.85 13.49
CA VAL A 56 -5.43 -4.28 12.29
C VAL A 56 -6.76 -3.54 12.18
N LYS A 57 -7.55 -3.52 13.26
CA LYS A 57 -8.84 -2.83 13.28
C LYS A 57 -8.70 -1.34 12.95
N LYS A 58 -7.75 -0.65 13.61
CA LYS A 58 -7.49 0.77 13.34
C LYS A 58 -7.08 1.01 11.89
N PHE A 59 -6.27 0.13 11.32
CA PHE A 59 -5.84 0.24 9.93
C PHE A 59 -7.03 0.07 8.97
N LEU A 60 -7.89 -0.91 9.18
CA LEU A 60 -9.11 -1.08 8.38
C LEU A 60 -10.04 0.15 8.47
N GLU A 61 -10.23 0.72 9.66
CA GLU A 61 -10.99 1.97 9.85
C GLU A 61 -10.36 3.16 9.09
N GLN A 62 -9.03 3.24 9.04
CA GLN A 62 -8.31 4.25 8.25
C GLN A 62 -8.58 4.04 6.76
N LEU A 63 -8.49 2.82 6.24
CA LEU A 63 -8.76 2.53 4.83
C LEU A 63 -10.21 2.82 4.44
N GLU A 64 -11.15 2.52 5.32
CA GLU A 64 -12.57 2.86 5.13
C GLU A 64 -12.79 4.37 5.08
N THR A 65 -12.14 5.11 5.97
CA THR A 65 -12.15 6.59 5.93
C THR A 65 -11.53 7.14 4.65
N LEU A 66 -10.55 6.43 4.07
CA LEU A 66 -9.90 6.81 2.81
C LEU A 66 -10.73 6.48 1.57
N ASP A 67 -11.81 5.74 1.75
CA ASP A 67 -12.63 5.17 0.69
C ASP A 67 -11.80 4.41 -0.36
N LEU A 68 -10.76 3.69 0.10
CA LEU A 68 -9.77 3.03 -0.74
C LEU A 68 -10.43 2.15 -1.81
N LEU A 69 -11.45 1.36 -1.45
CA LEU A 69 -12.11 0.44 -2.40
C LEU A 69 -12.72 1.18 -3.61
N ASN A 70 -13.19 2.41 -3.41
CA ASN A 70 -13.86 3.22 -4.44
C ASN A 70 -12.91 4.14 -5.22
N TRP A 71 -11.60 4.12 -4.94
CA TRP A 71 -10.63 4.80 -5.80
C TRP A 71 -10.72 4.26 -7.24
N GLU A 72 -10.39 5.09 -8.22
CA GLU A 72 -10.29 4.65 -9.61
C GLU A 72 -9.25 3.54 -9.75
N ALA A 73 -9.43 2.69 -10.75
CA ALA A 73 -8.48 1.61 -11.02
C ALA A 73 -7.14 2.13 -11.54
N GLU A 74 -7.14 3.27 -12.25
CA GLU A 74 -5.98 3.78 -12.96
C GLU A 74 -5.81 5.31 -12.82
N TYR A 75 -4.59 5.74 -12.52
CA TYR A 75 -4.19 7.15 -12.43
C TYR A 75 -2.92 7.40 -13.27
N ILE A 76 -3.05 7.87 -14.51
CA ILE A 76 -1.89 8.06 -15.41
C ILE A 76 -1.75 9.53 -15.81
N ASP A 77 -0.57 10.10 -15.56
CA ASP A 77 -0.14 11.33 -16.23
C ASP A 77 0.81 10.98 -17.38
N MET A 78 0.29 11.04 -18.61
CA MET A 78 1.05 10.72 -19.82
C MET A 78 2.09 11.78 -20.19
N SER A 79 2.09 12.94 -19.53
CA SER A 79 3.06 14.00 -19.80
C SER A 79 4.44 13.75 -19.16
N ILE A 80 4.53 12.77 -18.26
CA ILE A 80 5.74 12.41 -17.53
C ILE A 80 6.12 10.97 -17.89
N LEU A 81 7.22 10.81 -18.64
CA LEU A 81 7.71 9.52 -19.15
C LEU A 81 8.62 8.80 -18.14
N ASP A 82 9.42 9.56 -17.40
CA ASP A 82 10.32 9.06 -16.36
C ASP A 82 9.85 9.59 -15.01
N GLY A 83 9.39 8.69 -14.13
CA GLY A 83 8.94 9.12 -12.82
C GLY A 83 8.62 7.97 -11.89
N THR A 84 7.55 8.11 -11.13
CA THR A 84 7.17 7.19 -10.05
C THR A 84 5.90 6.46 -10.40
N GLN A 85 5.94 5.15 -10.22
CA GLN A 85 4.82 4.25 -10.37
C GLN A 85 4.41 3.74 -9.01
N TRP A 86 3.13 3.45 -8.86
CA TRP A 86 2.60 2.82 -7.67
C TRP A 86 1.55 1.78 -8.03
N HIS A 87 1.41 0.80 -7.15
CA HIS A 87 0.43 -0.27 -7.27
C HIS A 87 -0.14 -0.60 -5.89
N ILE A 88 -1.43 -0.91 -5.84
CA ILE A 88 -2.11 -1.47 -4.68
C ILE A 88 -2.93 -2.67 -5.16
N GLU A 89 -2.71 -3.81 -4.53
CA GLU A 89 -3.53 -5.01 -4.68
C GLU A 89 -4.23 -5.30 -3.35
N ILE A 90 -5.56 -5.41 -3.40
CA ILE A 90 -6.43 -5.64 -2.24
C ILE A 90 -7.07 -7.00 -2.44
N VAL A 91 -6.63 -7.98 -1.65
CA VAL A 91 -7.15 -9.34 -1.71
C VAL A 91 -8.35 -9.45 -0.78
N MET A 92 -9.52 -9.66 -1.36
CA MET A 92 -10.78 -9.90 -0.66
C MET A 92 -11.03 -11.40 -0.55
N ASP A 93 -12.03 -11.78 0.27
CA ASP A 93 -12.48 -13.18 0.35
C ASP A 93 -12.83 -13.83 -0.99
N SER A 94 -13.39 -13.06 -1.94
CA SER A 94 -13.95 -13.58 -3.19
C SER A 94 -13.28 -13.11 -4.48
N HIS A 95 -12.51 -12.03 -4.42
CA HIS A 95 -11.91 -11.39 -5.58
C HIS A 95 -10.73 -10.50 -5.16
N THR A 96 -10.01 -9.99 -6.15
CA THR A 96 -8.90 -9.06 -5.94
C THR A 96 -9.18 -7.76 -6.65
N ILE A 97 -8.89 -6.63 -5.99
CA ILE A 97 -9.01 -5.29 -6.56
C ILE A 97 -7.61 -4.74 -6.75
N ALA A 98 -7.28 -4.37 -7.99
CA ALA A 98 -6.01 -3.75 -8.35
C ALA A 98 -6.21 -2.27 -8.65
N LYS A 99 -5.28 -1.45 -8.18
CA LYS A 99 -5.22 0.00 -8.44
C LYS A 99 -3.78 0.37 -8.75
N HIS A 100 -3.57 1.20 -9.75
CA HIS A 100 -2.22 1.63 -10.11
C HIS A 100 -2.20 3.06 -10.60
N GLY A 101 -1.00 3.63 -10.60
CA GLY A 101 -0.77 4.90 -11.24
C GLY A 101 0.67 5.11 -11.66
N SER A 102 0.82 6.06 -12.56
CA SER A 102 2.09 6.50 -13.12
C SER A 102 2.07 8.02 -13.11
N ASN A 103 2.84 8.60 -12.19
CA ASN A 103 2.96 10.05 -11.99
C ASN A 103 1.67 10.80 -11.62
N CYS A 104 0.56 10.09 -11.45
CA CYS A 104 -0.72 10.63 -10.99
C CYS A 104 -1.20 9.83 -9.77
N TYR A 105 -1.83 10.53 -8.84
CA TYR A 105 -2.19 9.99 -7.54
C TYR A 105 -3.60 10.45 -7.13
N PRO A 106 -4.35 9.61 -6.40
CA PRO A 106 -5.59 10.02 -5.79
C PRO A 106 -5.35 11.12 -4.74
N GLU A 107 -6.36 11.98 -4.52
CA GLU A 107 -6.31 13.08 -3.55
C GLU A 107 -5.86 12.60 -2.16
N GLN A 108 -6.25 11.37 -1.80
CA GLN A 108 -6.04 10.79 -0.48
C GLN A 108 -4.71 10.01 -0.36
N TRP A 109 -3.88 9.98 -1.40
CA TRP A 109 -2.62 9.23 -1.46
C TRP A 109 -1.68 9.52 -0.27
N GLY A 110 -1.56 10.78 0.13
CA GLY A 110 -0.73 11.17 1.28
C GLY A 110 -1.16 10.48 2.59
N LYS A 111 -2.47 10.38 2.82
CA LYS A 111 -3.01 9.72 4.02
C LYS A 111 -2.90 8.20 3.93
N PHE A 112 -3.03 7.62 2.74
CA PHE A 112 -2.77 6.20 2.51
C PHE A 112 -1.32 5.84 2.84
N ARG A 113 -0.35 6.59 2.32
CA ARG A 113 1.08 6.39 2.65
C ARG A 113 1.35 6.50 4.15
N GLN A 114 0.67 7.42 4.83
CA GLN A 114 0.76 7.54 6.28
C GLN A 114 0.21 6.29 6.99
N ALA A 115 -0.97 5.78 6.60
CA ALA A 115 -1.56 4.57 7.17
C ALA A 115 -0.63 3.35 6.99
N ILE A 116 -0.04 3.19 5.79
CA ILE A 116 0.96 2.15 5.52
C ILE A 116 2.21 2.33 6.39
N SER A 117 2.69 3.56 6.55
CA SER A 117 3.87 3.83 7.38
C SER A 117 3.61 3.56 8.86
N GLU A 118 2.39 3.84 9.34
CA GLU A 118 1.98 3.56 10.72
C GLU A 118 1.89 2.04 11.00
N ILE A 119 1.25 1.27 10.11
CA ILE A 119 1.07 -0.17 10.29
C ILE A 119 2.37 -0.97 10.09
N THR A 120 3.32 -0.46 9.29
CA THR A 120 4.65 -1.07 9.11
C THR A 120 5.68 -0.56 10.13
N GLY A 121 5.50 0.66 10.65
CA GLY A 121 6.52 1.37 11.45
C GLY A 121 7.77 1.74 10.66
N LYS A 122 7.67 1.76 9.33
CA LYS A 122 8.73 2.08 8.37
C LYS A 122 8.17 3.06 7.33
N PRO A 123 8.99 3.85 6.63
CA PRO A 123 8.50 4.80 5.64
C PRO A 123 7.95 4.11 4.40
N PHE A 124 6.90 4.67 3.79
CA PHE A 124 6.39 4.29 2.47
C PHE A 124 6.20 5.56 1.64
N ARG A 125 7.10 5.83 0.70
CA ARG A 125 7.21 7.17 0.08
C ARG A 125 7.51 7.17 -1.40
#